data_AF-A0A349VIK1-F1
#
_entry.id   AF-A0A349VIK1-F1
#
_cell.length_a   1.000
_cell.length_b   1.000
_cell.length_c   1.000
_cell.angle_alpha   90.00
_cell.angle_beta   90.00
_cell.angle_gamma   90.00
#
_symmetry.space_group_name_H-M   'P 1'
#
loop_
_entity.id
_entity.type
_entity.pdbx_description
1 polymer ?
#
loop_
_entity_poly.entity_id
_entity_poly.type
_entity_poly.pdbx_seq_one_letter_code
_entity_poly.pdbx_strand_id
1 'polypeptide(L)'
;GSAQRRLSGVVLQHGSLLLHRNPHIQGVGSHLGLGDVLPAGSGSVNEVVDGWLQRLADRLHGELIAETGPSYVKENKDIITRTERYESTAWLQRR
;
A
#
# COMPACT_ATOMS: atom_id res chain seq x y z
N GLY A 1 3.58 -0.39 8.04
CA GLY A 1 3.91 1.04 8.25
C GLY A 1 3.15 1.89 7.26
N SER A 2 2.82 3.14 7.61
CA SER A 2 2.01 4.03 6.77
C SER A 2 2.62 5.44 6.68
N ALA A 3 2.30 6.14 5.60
CA ALA A 3 2.62 7.53 5.38
C ALA A 3 1.41 8.27 4.78
N GLN A 4 1.38 9.58 4.96
CA GLN A 4 0.32 10.43 4.41
C GLN A 4 0.89 11.71 3.82
N ARG A 5 0.19 12.26 2.83
CA ARG A 5 0.40 13.60 2.29
C ARG A 5 -0.95 14.29 2.15
N ARG A 6 -1.01 15.56 2.56
CA ARG A 6 -2.20 16.40 2.43
C ARG A 6 -1.95 17.52 1.42
N LEU A 7 -2.92 17.77 0.56
CA LEU A 7 -2.99 18.90 -0.37
C LEU A 7 -4.34 19.60 -0.17
N SER A 8 -4.55 20.76 -0.80
CA SER A 8 -5.84 21.46 -0.73
C SER A 8 -6.96 20.55 -1.26
N GLY A 9 -7.88 20.16 -0.38
CA GLY A 9 -9.03 19.31 -0.71
C GLY A 9 -8.75 17.81 -0.85
N VAL A 10 -7.50 17.33 -0.70
CA VAL A 10 -7.15 15.91 -0.90
C VAL A 10 -6.17 15.39 0.14
N VAL A 11 -6.42 14.19 0.64
CA VAL A 11 -5.48 13.43 1.48
C VAL A 11 -5.12 12.14 0.77
N LEU A 12 -3.82 11.94 0.52
CA LEU A 12 -3.26 10.67 0.08
C LEU A 12 -2.70 9.94 1.30
N GLN A 13 -3.25 8.77 1.60
CA GLN A 13 -2.73 7.86 2.63
C GLN A 13 -2.33 6.55 1.96
N HIS A 14 -1.10 6.09 2.22
CA HIS A 14 -0.61 4.82 1.72
C HIS A 14 0.19 4.09 2.80
N GLY A 15 0.34 2.79 2.64
CA GLY A 15 1.10 1.98 3.58
C GLY A 15 1.39 0.60 3.05
N SER A 16 2.13 -0.15 3.84
CA SER A 16 2.46 -1.55 3.58
C SER A 16 2.11 -2.38 4.80
N LEU A 17 1.48 -3.53 4.54
CA LEU A 17 1.20 -4.58 5.51
C LEU A 17 2.10 -5.77 5.19
N LEU A 18 2.85 -6.24 6.20
CA LEU A 18 3.69 -7.42 6.04
C LEU A 18 2.81 -8.66 6.18
N LEU A 19 2.81 -9.52 5.16
CA LEU A 19 1.99 -10.73 5.16
C LEU A 19 2.69 -11.87 5.91
N HIS A 20 3.95 -12.12 5.58
CA HIS A 20 4.80 -13.11 6.23
C HIS A 20 6.17 -12.51 6.47
N ARG A 21 6.77 -12.84 7.61
CA ARG A 21 8.17 -12.53 7.88
C ARG A 21 9.09 -13.19 6.83
N ASN A 22 10.10 -12.46 6.38
CA ASN A 22 11.20 -13.06 5.60
C ASN A 22 12.10 -13.89 6.55
N PRO A 23 12.22 -15.22 6.35
CA PRO A 23 13.01 -16.07 7.25
C PRO A 23 14.52 -15.77 7.21
N HIS A 24 15.02 -15.14 6.14
CA HIS A 24 16.44 -14.81 5.98
C HIS A 24 16.84 -13.50 6.65
N ILE A 25 15.89 -12.67 7.09
CA ILE A 25 16.19 -11.43 7.81
C ILE A 25 16.12 -11.70 9.32
N GLN A 26 17.19 -11.35 10.02
CA GLN A 26 17.32 -11.49 11.47
C GLN A 26 17.62 -10.14 12.15
N GLY A 27 17.47 -10.09 13.47
CA GLY A 27 17.72 -8.89 14.28
C GLY A 27 16.63 -7.84 14.14
N VAL A 28 16.99 -6.57 14.37
CA VAL A 28 16.05 -5.44 14.52
C VAL A 28 15.21 -5.15 13.27
N GLY A 29 15.66 -5.58 12.09
CA GLY A 29 14.91 -5.46 10.83
C GLY A 29 13.94 -6.62 10.56
N SER A 30 13.87 -7.60 11.46
CA SER A 30 12.99 -8.75 11.34
C SER A 30 11.67 -8.49 12.06
N HIS A 31 10.59 -8.36 11.30
CA HIS A 31 9.26 -8.08 11.83
C HIS A 31 8.31 -9.23 11.53
N LEU A 32 7.39 -9.50 12.47
CA LEU A 32 6.31 -10.46 12.25
C LEU A 32 5.34 -9.92 11.20
N GLY A 33 4.95 -10.78 10.26
CA GLY A 33 3.85 -10.55 9.35
C GLY A 33 2.51 -10.96 9.95
N LEU A 34 1.44 -10.61 9.24
CA LEU A 34 0.06 -10.94 9.61
C LEU A 34 -0.12 -12.45 9.82
N GLY A 35 0.42 -13.29 8.93
CA GLY A 35 0.32 -14.74 9.05
C GLY A 35 1.07 -15.32 10.25
N ASP A 36 2.03 -14.60 10.82
CA ASP A 36 2.78 -15.04 12.00
C ASP A 36 2.01 -14.78 13.31
N VAL A 37 0.98 -13.92 13.28
CA VAL A 37 0.16 -13.56 14.44
C VAL A 37 -1.27 -14.08 14.37
N LEU A 38 -1.74 -14.47 13.19
CA LEU A 38 -3.07 -15.04 13.00
C LEU A 38 -3.12 -16.48 13.54
N PRO A 39 -4.19 -16.87 14.27
CA PRO A 39 -4.42 -18.25 14.66
C PRO A 39 -4.42 -19.21 13.46
N ALA A 40 -4.03 -20.47 13.69
CA ALA A 40 -4.20 -21.51 12.68
C ALA A 40 -5.68 -21.64 12.29
N GLY A 41 -5.96 -21.64 10.98
CA GLY A 41 -7.33 -21.70 10.46
C GLY A 41 -8.02 -20.34 10.25
N SER A 42 -7.33 -19.20 10.42
CA SER A 42 -7.90 -17.84 10.25
C SER A 42 -8.24 -17.42 8.81
N GLY A 43 -8.32 -18.37 7.88
CA GLY A 43 -8.56 -18.07 6.47
C GLY A 43 -7.29 -17.62 5.72
N SER A 44 -7.49 -17.21 4.47
CA SER A 44 -6.40 -16.74 3.61
C SER A 44 -6.10 -15.26 3.83
N VAL A 45 -4.88 -14.83 3.50
CA VAL A 45 -4.51 -13.40 3.53
C VAL A 45 -5.46 -12.56 2.65
N ASN A 46 -5.91 -13.10 1.52
CA ASN A 46 -6.81 -12.40 0.61
C ASN A 46 -8.15 -12.09 1.29
N GLU A 47 -8.70 -13.02 2.06
CA GLU A 47 -9.94 -12.80 2.83
C GLU A 47 -9.79 -11.66 3.84
N VAL A 48 -8.60 -11.52 4.45
CA VAL A 48 -8.32 -10.40 5.35
C VAL A 48 -8.26 -9.08 4.61
N VAL A 49 -7.65 -9.05 3.43
CA VAL A 49 -7.57 -7.85 2.57
C VAL A 49 -8.96 -7.44 2.11
N ASP A 50 -9.74 -8.37 1.56
CA ASP A 50 -11.10 -8.11 1.05
C ASP A 50 -12.01 -7.61 2.18
N GLY A 51 -11.99 -8.30 3.32
CA GLY A 51 -12.77 -7.88 4.49
C GLY A 51 -12.34 -6.52 5.05
N TRP A 52 -11.05 -6.17 4.96
CA TRP A 52 -10.55 -4.85 5.36
C TRP A 52 -11.02 -3.74 4.41
N LEU A 53 -10.92 -3.95 3.11
CA LEU A 53 -11.36 -3.00 2.08
C LEU A 53 -12.87 -2.76 2.19
N GLN A 54 -13.67 -3.81 2.38
CA GLN A 54 -15.11 -3.67 2.56
C GLN A 54 -15.45 -2.83 3.80
N ARG A 55 -14.84 -3.13 4.95
CA ARG A 55 -15.05 -2.33 6.18
C ARG A 55 -14.64 -0.86 6.02
N LEU A 56 -13.62 -0.59 5.19
CA LEU A 56 -13.22 0.78 4.89
C LEU A 56 -14.27 1.48 4.03
N ALA A 57 -14.78 0.83 2.98
CA ALA A 57 -15.86 1.36 2.16
C ALA A 57 -17.11 1.66 3.00
N ASP A 58 -17.52 0.72 3.86
CA ASP A 58 -18.68 0.89 4.75
C ASP A 58 -18.53 2.11 5.66
N ARG A 59 -17.33 2.29 6.26
CA ARG A 59 -17.03 3.45 7.13
C ARG A 59 -17.01 4.78 6.41
N LEU A 60 -16.67 4.77 5.12
CA LEU A 60 -16.67 5.96 4.28
C LEU A 60 -18.05 6.21 3.65
N HIS A 61 -19.05 5.35 3.95
CA HIS A 61 -20.35 5.36 3.30
C HIS A 61 -20.23 5.31 1.76
N GLY A 62 -19.24 4.57 1.28
CA GLY A 62 -18.92 4.42 -0.14
C GLY A 62 -19.17 3.00 -0.65
N GLU A 63 -18.88 2.80 -1.93
CA GLU A 63 -18.92 1.51 -2.60
C GLU A 63 -17.50 1.05 -2.94
N LEU A 64 -17.20 -0.22 -2.69
CA LEU A 64 -15.94 -0.84 -3.10
C LEU A 64 -16.07 -1.30 -4.56
N ILE A 65 -15.35 -0.64 -5.46
CA ILE A 65 -15.33 -0.98 -6.88
C ILE A 65 -13.96 -1.58 -7.22
N ALA A 66 -13.97 -2.79 -7.78
CA ALA A 66 -12.77 -3.42 -8.32
C ALA A 66 -12.51 -2.88 -9.75
N GLU A 67 -11.47 -2.07 -9.92
CA GLU A 67 -11.03 -1.63 -11.24
C GLU A 67 -10.23 -2.74 -11.94
N THR A 68 -10.62 -3.08 -13.17
CA THR A 68 -9.96 -4.12 -13.99
C THR A 68 -8.88 -3.57 -14.92
N GLY A 69 -8.63 -2.26 -14.87
CA GLY A 69 -7.68 -1.57 -15.74
C GLY A 69 -6.91 -0.48 -14.98
N PRO A 70 -5.89 0.12 -15.62
CA PRO A 70 -5.13 1.18 -15.00
C PRO A 70 -5.98 2.44 -14.82
N SER A 71 -5.94 3.03 -13.62
CA SER A 71 -6.68 4.27 -13.29
C SER A 71 -6.13 5.52 -14.00
N TYR A 72 -5.06 5.39 -14.78
CA TYR A 72 -4.47 6.46 -15.57
C TYR A 72 -3.84 5.94 -16.87
N VAL A 73 -3.78 6.82 -17.87
CA VAL A 73 -3.08 6.55 -19.13
C VAL A 73 -1.58 6.66 -18.88
N LYS A 74 -0.83 5.57 -19.10
CA LYS A 74 0.63 5.47 -18.88
C LYS A 74 1.43 6.56 -19.63
N GLU A 75 0.88 7.07 -20.72
CA GLU A 75 1.47 8.11 -21.59
C GLU A 75 1.06 9.54 -21.21
N ASN A 76 0.50 9.74 -20.02
CA ASN A 76 0.16 11.08 -19.54
C ASN A 76 1.44 11.90 -19.30
N LYS A 77 1.70 12.89 -20.17
CA LYS A 77 2.90 13.74 -20.14
C LYS A 77 3.09 14.45 -18.79
N ASP A 78 2.02 14.93 -18.16
CA ASP A 78 2.11 15.63 -16.87
C ASP A 78 2.56 14.70 -15.75
N ILE A 79 2.11 13.44 -15.77
CA ILE A 79 2.56 12.42 -14.81
C ILE A 79 4.04 12.13 -15.06
N ILE A 80 4.43 11.84 -16.30
CA ILE A 80 5.81 11.50 -16.67
C ILE A 80 6.77 12.60 -16.20
N THR A 81 6.53 13.86 -16.59
CA THR A 81 7.38 14.99 -16.20
C THR A 81 7.44 15.17 -14.67
N ARG A 82 6.36 14.87 -13.94
CA ARG A 82 6.35 14.95 -12.48
C ARG A 82 7.05 13.77 -11.80
N THR A 83 7.13 12.60 -12.44
CA THR A 83 7.69 11.38 -11.86
C THR A 83 9.13 11.11 -12.27
N GLU A 84 9.63 11.68 -13.37
CA GLU A 84 11.03 11.53 -13.84
C GLU A 84 12.06 11.73 -12.72
N ARG A 85 11.85 12.72 -11.86
CA ARG A 85 12.77 12.99 -10.74
C ARG A 85 12.93 11.81 -9.78
N TYR A 86 11.93 10.94 -9.65
CA TYR A 86 11.94 9.81 -8.70
C TYR A 86 12.95 8.73 -9.08
N GLU A 87 13.39 8.70 -10.33
CA GLU A 87 14.42 7.78 -10.81
C GLU A 87 15.84 8.37 -10.67
N SER A 88 15.95 9.68 -10.41
CA SER A 88 17.26 10.33 -10.32
C SER A 88 18.03 9.90 -9.06
N THR A 89 19.34 9.68 -9.22
CA THR A 89 20.25 9.37 -8.10
C THR A 89 20.18 10.44 -7.01
N ALA A 90 20.13 11.72 -7.40
CA ALA A 90 20.01 12.85 -6.48
C ALA A 90 18.74 12.79 -5.64
N TRP A 91 17.63 12.27 -6.18
CA TRP A 91 16.39 12.06 -5.42
C TRP A 91 16.48 10.83 -4.50
N LEU A 92 16.99 9.72 -5.00
CA LEU A 92 17.08 8.46 -4.24
C LEU A 92 18.05 8.56 -3.05
N GLN A 93 19.11 9.36 -3.19
CA GLN A 93 20.11 9.61 -2.16
C GLN A 93 19.76 10.79 -1.25
N ARG A 94 18.60 11.41 -1.45
CA ARG A 94 18.10 12.50 -0.61
C ARG A 94 17.59 11.91 0.71
N ARG A 95 18.52 11.47 1.54
CA ARG A 95 18.30 10.99 2.90
C ARG A 95 19.18 11.78 3.84
#